data_AF-A0AAU5P1T6-F1
#
_entry.id   AF-A0AAU5P1T6-F1
#
_cell.length_a   1.000
_cell.length_b   1.000
_cell.length_c   1.000
_cell.angle_alpha   90.00
_cell.angle_beta   90.00
_cell.angle_gamma   90.00
#
_symmetry.space_group_name_H-M   'P 1'
#
loop_
_entity.id
_entity.type
_entity.pdbx_description
1 polymer ?
#
loop_
_entity_poly.entity_id
_entity_poly.type
_entity_poly.pdbx_seq_one_letter_code
_entity_poly.pdbx_strand_id
1 'polypeptide(L)'
;MQSTERRADYRVDEHNAAAAASWSTIAPAVDWNDRLATARPEEFTELFHKAITDDFGAVARLHQMLETASQWCRTHDARGSATELDTLADRLTDLGEELHLVGEAVDHEIHARSRRTAAAAGLSPAVSVRVTSVDRQSETPAPLPPNTVRSTPRSR
;
A
#
# COMPACT_ATOMS: atom_id res chain seq x y z
N MET A 1 82.15 -11.57 -16.30
CA MET A 1 80.89 -10.84 -16.53
C MET A 1 79.86 -11.43 -15.60
N GLN A 2 79.59 -10.78 -14.46
CA GLN A 2 78.54 -11.17 -13.53
C GLN A 2 77.51 -10.03 -13.53
N SER A 3 76.26 -10.40 -13.84
CA SER A 3 75.15 -9.50 -14.03
C SER A 3 74.70 -8.85 -12.73
N THR A 4 74.54 -7.53 -12.82
CA THR A 4 73.50 -6.68 -12.24
C THR A 4 72.14 -7.41 -12.09
N GLU A 5 71.23 -7.10 -11.15
CA GLU A 5 70.92 -5.86 -10.46
C GLU A 5 69.90 -6.11 -9.32
N ARG A 6 69.72 -5.08 -8.49
CA ARG A 6 68.92 -5.04 -7.25
C ARG A 6 67.40 -4.94 -7.49
N ARG A 7 66.64 -5.61 -6.62
CA ARG A 7 65.48 -5.14 -5.83
C ARG A 7 64.37 -4.33 -6.53
N ALA A 8 63.17 -4.89 -6.53
CA ALA A 8 61.95 -4.17 -6.12
C ALA A 8 60.90 -5.17 -5.60
N ASP A 9 60.71 -5.16 -4.29
CA ASP A 9 59.56 -5.73 -3.59
C ASP A 9 58.28 -5.09 -4.15
N TYR A 10 57.47 -5.85 -4.90
CA TYR A 10 56.09 -5.47 -5.21
C TYR A 10 55.15 -6.16 -4.21
N ARG A 11 55.00 -5.50 -3.06
CA ARG A 11 53.88 -5.73 -2.15
C ARG A 11 52.79 -4.76 -2.57
N VAL A 12 51.92 -5.20 -3.49
CA VAL A 12 50.76 -4.40 -3.92
C VAL A 12 49.63 -4.67 -2.94
N ASP A 13 49.41 -3.67 -2.09
CA ASP A 13 48.14 -3.26 -1.48
C ASP A 13 47.07 -4.33 -1.26
N GLU A 14 47.19 -5.02 -0.12
CA GLU A 14 46.13 -5.71 0.59
C GLU A 14 45.12 -4.72 1.25
N HIS A 15 45.12 -3.45 0.85
CA HIS A 15 44.34 -2.37 1.46
C HIS A 15 43.07 -1.99 0.68
N ASN A 16 42.82 -2.56 -0.50
CA ASN A 16 41.61 -2.26 -1.29
C ASN A 16 40.46 -3.27 -1.09
N ALA A 17 40.70 -4.39 -0.40
CA ALA A 17 39.65 -5.36 -0.07
C ALA A 17 38.82 -4.97 1.16
N ALA A 18 39.32 -4.04 1.99
CA ALA A 18 38.68 -3.65 3.25
C ALA A 18 37.54 -2.62 3.07
N ALA A 19 37.50 -1.90 1.95
CA ALA A 19 36.43 -0.91 1.68
C ALA A 19 35.14 -1.53 1.12
N ALA A 20 35.23 -2.70 0.47
CA ALA A 20 34.06 -3.40 -0.06
C ALA A 20 33.23 -4.14 1.03
N ALA A 21 33.82 -4.36 2.21
CA ALA A 21 33.22 -5.15 3.28
C ALA A 21 32.36 -4.35 4.30
N SER A 22 32.16 -3.04 4.08
CA SER A 22 31.41 -2.17 5.01
C SER A 22 29.95 -1.93 4.61
N TRP A 23 29.34 -2.80 3.79
CA TRP A 23 27.91 -2.70 3.45
C TRP A 23 27.04 -3.79 4.09
N SER A 24 27.63 -4.80 4.73
CA SER A 24 26.85 -5.89 5.32
C SER A 24 26.47 -5.64 6.78
N THR A 25 25.86 -4.49 7.06
CA THR A 25 24.74 -4.48 8.01
C THR A 25 23.48 -4.57 7.16
N ILE A 26 23.22 -5.77 6.63
CA ILE A 26 21.94 -6.09 6.01
C ILE A 26 20.95 -6.13 7.18
N ALA A 27 20.37 -4.98 7.50
CA ALA A 27 19.10 -4.94 8.21
C ALA A 27 18.19 -5.97 7.52
N PRO A 28 17.47 -6.83 8.26
CA PRO A 28 16.66 -7.87 7.65
C PRO A 28 15.83 -7.22 6.55
N ALA A 29 16.03 -7.66 5.31
CA ALA A 29 15.28 -7.15 4.18
C ALA A 29 13.82 -7.32 4.56
N VAL A 30 13.11 -6.19 4.72
CA VAL A 30 11.69 -6.22 5.06
C VAL A 30 11.02 -7.08 3.99
N ASP A 31 10.42 -8.19 4.41
CA ASP A 31 9.67 -9.04 3.48
C ASP A 31 8.37 -8.33 3.14
N TRP A 32 8.45 -7.50 2.10
CA TRP A 32 7.34 -6.71 1.60
C TRP A 32 6.20 -7.60 1.12
N ASN A 33 6.49 -8.80 0.62
CA ASN A 33 5.44 -9.71 0.14
C ASN A 33 4.58 -10.20 1.30
N ASP A 34 5.19 -10.66 2.38
CA ASP A 34 4.47 -11.10 3.58
C ASP A 34 3.67 -9.95 4.21
N ARG A 35 4.26 -8.74 4.25
CA ARG A 35 3.58 -7.55 4.75
C ARG A 35 2.38 -7.14 3.91
N LEU A 36 2.49 -7.17 2.59
CA LEU A 36 1.38 -6.86 1.69
C LEU A 36 0.28 -7.93 1.76
N ALA A 37 0.66 -9.21 1.85
CA ALA A 37 -0.29 -10.32 1.95
C ALA A 37 -1.12 -10.30 3.23
N THR A 38 -0.55 -9.77 4.31
CA THR A 38 -1.21 -9.66 5.63
C THR A 38 -1.76 -8.28 5.94
N ALA A 39 -1.60 -7.31 5.02
CA ALA A 39 -2.03 -5.94 5.20
C ALA A 39 -3.54 -5.83 5.34
N ARG A 40 -4.00 -4.94 6.22
CA ARG A 40 -5.40 -4.52 6.23
C ARG A 40 -5.68 -3.65 5.00
N PRO A 41 -6.94 -3.60 4.50
CA PRO A 41 -7.28 -2.76 3.36
C PRO A 41 -6.85 -1.29 3.56
N GLU A 42 -6.97 -0.77 4.78
CA GLU A 42 -6.62 0.62 5.12
C GLU A 42 -5.11 0.89 5.10
N GLU A 43 -4.28 -0.16 5.20
CA GLU A 43 -2.80 -0.07 5.24
C GLU A 43 -2.16 -0.46 3.91
N PHE A 44 -2.92 -1.16 3.05
CA PHE A 44 -2.40 -1.75 1.83
C PHE A 44 -1.76 -0.72 0.90
N THR A 45 -2.44 0.39 0.62
CA THR A 45 -1.96 1.43 -0.30
C THR A 45 -0.63 2.01 0.17
N GLU A 46 -0.52 2.37 1.46
CA GLU A 46 0.70 2.94 2.04
C GLU A 46 1.86 1.93 1.95
N LEU A 47 1.60 0.68 2.31
CA LEU A 47 2.59 -0.39 2.24
C LEU A 47 3.03 -0.68 0.80
N PHE A 48 2.09 -0.66 -0.16
CA PHE A 48 2.37 -0.87 -1.57
C PHE A 48 3.24 0.25 -2.13
N HIS A 49 2.86 1.51 -1.86
CA HIS A 49 3.64 2.67 -2.26
C HIS A 49 5.06 2.61 -1.69
N LYS A 50 5.19 2.33 -0.40
CA LYS A 50 6.48 2.20 0.29
C LYS A 50 7.34 1.05 -0.25
N ALA A 51 6.73 -0.08 -0.57
CA ALA A 51 7.43 -1.25 -1.06
C ALA A 51 7.98 -1.04 -2.48
N ILE A 52 7.23 -0.34 -3.33
CA ILE A 52 7.43 -0.35 -4.77
C ILE A 52 7.96 0.98 -5.30
N THR A 53 7.27 2.09 -4.99
CA THR A 53 7.43 3.38 -5.70
C THR A 53 8.08 4.49 -4.87
N ASP A 54 8.14 4.34 -3.54
CA ASP A 54 8.86 5.28 -2.66
C ASP A 54 10.35 5.33 -3.04
N ASP A 55 11.07 6.35 -2.57
CA ASP A 55 12.47 6.60 -2.94
C ASP A 55 13.41 5.42 -2.59
N PHE A 56 12.99 4.59 -1.62
CA PHE A 56 13.67 3.35 -1.21
C PHE A 56 12.91 2.08 -1.61
N GLY A 57 11.92 2.21 -2.48
CA GLY A 57 11.12 1.13 -3.05
C GLY A 57 11.93 0.22 -3.96
N ALA A 58 11.34 -0.89 -4.37
CA ALA A 58 11.98 -1.86 -5.25
C ALA A 58 12.33 -1.25 -6.62
N VAL A 59 11.44 -0.41 -7.18
CA VAL A 59 11.65 0.20 -8.51
C VAL A 59 12.78 1.22 -8.45
N ALA A 60 12.74 2.15 -7.49
CA ALA A 60 13.79 3.16 -7.31
C ALA A 60 15.18 2.53 -7.09
N ARG A 61 15.27 1.48 -6.25
CA ARG A 61 16.53 0.76 -6.03
C ARG A 61 17.03 0.03 -7.27
N LEU A 62 16.13 -0.58 -8.05
CA LEU A 62 16.51 -1.23 -9.29
C LEU A 62 16.97 -0.21 -10.34
N HIS A 63 16.28 0.93 -10.47
CA HIS A 63 16.68 2.04 -11.33
C HIS A 63 18.11 2.50 -11.00
N GLN A 64 18.36 2.83 -9.73
CA GLN A 64 19.68 3.25 -9.27
C GLN A 64 20.77 2.19 -9.53
N MET A 65 20.44 0.90 -9.39
CA MET A 65 21.37 -0.19 -9.70
C MET A 65 21.69 -0.25 -11.20
N LEU A 66 20.71 -0.08 -12.07
CA LEU A 66 20.92 -0.06 -13.52
C LEU A 66 21.74 1.15 -13.97
N GLU A 67 21.47 2.35 -13.43
CA GLU A 67 22.30 3.54 -13.71
C GLU A 67 23.75 3.35 -13.27
N THR A 68 23.95 2.76 -12.09
CA THR A 68 25.29 2.44 -11.57
C THR A 68 26.00 1.45 -12.50
N ALA A 69 25.30 0.41 -12.96
CA ALA A 69 25.83 -0.58 -13.89
C ALA A 69 26.14 0.04 -15.26
N SER A 70 25.27 0.90 -15.80
CA SER A 70 25.49 1.63 -17.05
C SER A 70 26.75 2.48 -16.96
N GLN A 71 26.92 3.24 -15.88
CA GLN A 71 28.09 4.06 -15.65
C GLN A 71 29.38 3.24 -15.56
N TRP A 72 29.32 2.06 -14.92
CA TRP A 72 30.43 1.11 -14.90
C TRP A 72 30.77 0.63 -16.32
N CYS A 73 29.77 0.24 -17.12
CA CYS A 73 29.95 -0.18 -18.51
C CYS A 73 30.62 0.91 -19.37
N ARG A 74 30.21 2.18 -19.22
CA ARG A 74 30.84 3.31 -19.93
C ARG A 74 32.31 3.47 -19.56
N THR A 75 32.64 3.29 -18.28
CA THR A 75 34.01 3.37 -17.76
C THR A 75 34.90 2.24 -18.27
N HIS A 76 34.32 1.14 -18.75
CA HIS A 76 35.03 -0.05 -19.24
C HIS A 76 34.80 -0.33 -20.74
N ASP A 77 34.42 0.71 -21.49
CA ASP A 77 34.21 0.69 -22.95
C ASP A 77 33.15 -0.32 -23.45
N ALA A 78 32.27 -0.80 -22.56
CA ALA A 78 31.12 -1.66 -22.89
C ALA A 78 29.90 -0.81 -23.29
N ARG A 79 30.04 0.02 -24.33
CA ARG A 79 29.04 1.06 -24.70
C ARG A 79 27.67 0.51 -25.11
N GLY A 80 27.65 -0.64 -25.79
CA GLY A 80 26.39 -1.31 -26.17
C GLY A 80 25.59 -1.68 -24.93
N SER A 81 26.22 -2.37 -23.97
CA SER A 81 25.61 -2.73 -22.70
C SER A 81 25.19 -1.51 -21.88
N ALA A 82 25.97 -0.43 -21.87
CA ALA A 82 25.56 0.82 -21.21
C ALA A 82 24.24 1.37 -21.79
N THR A 83 24.12 1.39 -23.12
CA THR A 83 22.91 1.89 -23.81
C THR A 83 21.68 1.02 -23.50
N GLU A 84 21.86 -0.30 -23.47
CA GLU A 84 20.79 -1.23 -23.10
C GLU A 84 20.35 -1.04 -21.64
N LEU A 85 21.30 -0.85 -20.72
CA LEU A 85 21.01 -0.59 -19.30
C LEU A 85 20.30 0.75 -19.09
N ASP A 86 20.70 1.81 -19.80
CA ASP A 86 20.01 3.10 -19.79
C ASP A 86 18.56 2.95 -20.26
N THR A 87 18.35 2.23 -21.38
CA THR A 87 17.00 1.96 -21.91
C THR A 87 16.13 1.20 -20.90
N LEU A 88 16.71 0.27 -20.13
CA LEU A 88 16.00 -0.44 -19.08
C LEU A 88 15.70 0.45 -17.88
N ALA A 89 16.59 1.38 -17.53
CA ALA A 89 16.35 2.36 -16.47
C ALA A 89 15.20 3.32 -16.84
N ASP A 90 15.17 3.82 -18.08
CA ASP A 90 14.07 4.67 -18.57
C ASP A 90 12.72 3.94 -18.47
N ARG A 91 12.67 2.67 -18.90
CA ARG A 91 11.45 1.85 -18.79
C ARG A 91 11.02 1.58 -17.35
N LEU A 92 11.96 1.55 -16.40
CA LEU A 92 11.63 1.42 -14.98
C LEU A 92 11.05 2.71 -14.41
N THR A 93 11.46 3.88 -14.92
CA THR A 93 10.84 5.16 -14.57
C THR A 93 9.38 5.15 -15.00
N ASP A 94 9.10 4.81 -16.27
CA ASP A 94 7.73 4.69 -16.79
C ASP A 94 6.90 3.70 -15.96
N LEU A 95 7.47 2.52 -15.66
CA LEU A 95 6.80 1.51 -14.84
C LEU A 95 6.53 2.01 -13.41
N GLY A 96 7.44 2.80 -12.82
CA GLY A 96 7.25 3.40 -11.50
C GLY A 96 6.05 4.35 -11.48
N GLU A 97 5.89 5.16 -12.53
CA GLU A 97 4.73 6.05 -12.71
C GLU A 97 3.44 5.25 -12.89
N GLU A 98 3.44 4.20 -13.72
CA GLU A 98 2.27 3.33 -13.89
C GLU A 98 1.87 2.66 -12.57
N LEU A 99 2.84 2.16 -11.79
CA LEU A 99 2.59 1.53 -10.50
C LEU A 99 2.08 2.53 -9.46
N HIS A 100 2.52 3.80 -9.52
CA HIS A 100 1.98 4.86 -8.69
C HIS A 100 0.48 5.06 -8.97
N LEU A 101 0.11 5.20 -10.24
CA LEU A 101 -1.28 5.37 -10.67
C LEU A 101 -2.16 4.16 -10.31
N VAL A 102 -1.62 2.94 -10.44
CA VAL A 102 -2.31 1.71 -9.99
C VAL A 102 -2.53 1.75 -8.48
N GLY A 103 -1.52 2.18 -7.71
CA GLY A 103 -1.64 2.37 -6.26
C GLY A 103 -2.78 3.32 -5.90
N GLU A 104 -2.87 4.46 -6.57
CA GLU A 104 -3.98 5.40 -6.40
C GLU A 104 -5.32 4.77 -6.76
N ALA A 105 -5.42 4.05 -7.87
CA ALA A 105 -6.68 3.41 -8.28
C ALA A 105 -7.17 2.38 -7.25
N VAL A 106 -6.26 1.59 -6.69
CA VAL A 106 -6.56 0.61 -5.63
C VAL A 106 -7.05 1.33 -4.36
N ASP A 107 -6.40 2.42 -3.97
CA ASP A 107 -6.81 3.23 -2.82
C ASP A 107 -8.26 3.73 -2.95
N HIS A 108 -8.59 4.28 -4.11
CA HIS A 108 -9.93 4.75 -4.42
C HIS A 108 -10.96 3.63 -4.36
N GLU A 109 -10.63 2.43 -4.85
CA GLU A 109 -11.52 1.27 -4.80
C GLU A 109 -11.78 0.82 -3.35
N ILE A 110 -10.73 0.70 -2.54
CA ILE A 110 -10.81 0.30 -1.13
C ILE A 110 -11.68 1.29 -0.36
N HIS A 111 -11.43 2.60 -0.52
CA HIS A 111 -12.23 3.63 0.13
C HIS A 111 -13.68 3.67 -0.36
N ALA A 112 -13.93 3.48 -1.66
CA ALA A 112 -15.28 3.41 -2.21
C ALA A 112 -16.06 2.19 -1.67
N ARG A 113 -15.39 1.05 -1.49
CA ARG A 113 -15.99 -0.14 -0.88
C ARG A 113 -16.30 0.09 0.60
N SER A 114 -15.35 0.65 1.35
CA SER A 114 -15.50 0.97 2.77
C SER A 114 -16.69 1.91 3.04
N ARG A 115 -16.83 2.98 2.22
CA ARG A 115 -17.99 3.88 2.30
C ARG A 115 -19.32 3.18 2.03
N ARG A 116 -19.38 2.30 1.03
CA ARG A 116 -20.59 1.51 0.72
C ARG A 116 -20.98 0.59 1.86
N THR A 117 -20.01 -0.09 2.48
CA THR A 117 -20.27 -0.96 3.63
C THR A 117 -20.75 -0.18 4.85
N ALA A 118 -20.18 0.99 5.12
CA ALA A 118 -20.63 1.86 6.21
C ALA A 118 -22.06 2.38 5.98
N ALA A 119 -22.38 2.80 4.76
CA ALA A 119 -23.73 3.25 4.41
C ALA A 119 -24.77 2.13 4.56
N ALA A 120 -24.45 0.89 4.14
CA ALA A 120 -25.35 -0.25 4.32
C ALA A 120 -25.59 -0.58 5.80
N ALA A 121 -24.57 -0.46 6.67
CA ALA A 121 -24.72 -0.66 8.10
C ALA A 121 -25.59 0.42 8.78
N GLY A 122 -25.47 1.68 8.34
CA GLY A 122 -26.30 2.79 8.82
C GLY A 122 -27.76 2.75 8.35
N LEU A 123 -28.06 1.94 7.33
CA LEU A 123 -29.41 1.71 6.81
C LEU A 123 -30.14 0.54 7.50
N SER A 124 -29.55 -0.12 8.50
CA SER A 124 -30.31 -1.00 9.40
C SER A 124 -31.38 -0.15 10.08
N PRO A 125 -32.69 -0.39 9.83
CA PRO A 125 -33.73 0.25 10.59
C PRO A 125 -33.62 -0.35 12.00
N ALA A 126 -33.09 0.44 12.93
CA ALA A 126 -33.50 0.28 14.31
C ALA A 126 -35.02 0.44 14.27
N VAL A 127 -35.72 -0.69 14.30
CA VAL A 127 -37.13 -0.78 14.67
C VAL A 127 -37.18 -0.25 16.11
N SER A 128 -37.24 1.08 16.20
CA SER A 128 -37.53 1.82 17.40
C SER A 128 -39.01 1.60 17.65
N VAL A 129 -39.35 0.41 18.17
CA VAL A 129 -40.62 0.21 18.86
C VAL A 129 -40.49 1.00 20.15
N ARG A 130 -40.88 2.26 20.07
CA ARG A 130 -41.27 3.06 21.22
C ARG A 130 -42.41 2.32 21.92
N VAL A 131 -42.02 1.62 22.98
CA VAL A 131 -42.73 1.46 24.26
C VAL A 131 -44.18 1.96 24.27
N THR A 132 -45.12 1.02 24.44
CA THR A 132 -46.20 1.15 25.42
C THR A 132 -46.34 -0.17 26.15
N SER A 133 -45.47 -0.42 27.13
CA SER A 133 -45.77 -1.36 28.21
C SER A 133 -46.62 -0.62 29.25
N VAL A 134 -47.94 -0.77 29.17
CA VAL A 134 -48.82 -0.59 30.32
C VAL A 134 -49.30 -1.97 30.73
N ASP A 135 -48.90 -2.29 31.96
CA ASP A 135 -49.14 -3.49 32.74
C ASP A 135 -50.63 -3.81 32.93
N ARG A 136 -50.87 -5.10 33.21
CA ARG A 136 -51.98 -5.69 33.98
C ARG A 136 -53.33 -6.03 33.32
N GLN A 137 -53.45 -7.33 33.05
CA GLN A 137 -54.69 -8.10 32.97
C GLN A 137 -55.37 -8.22 34.36
N SER A 138 -56.71 -8.10 34.40
CA SER A 138 -57.61 -8.93 35.22
C SER A 138 -59.06 -8.80 34.69
N GLU A 139 -59.77 -9.92 34.73
CA GLU A 139 -61.05 -10.29 34.08
C GLU A 139 -62.30 -9.42 34.37
N THR A 140 -63.24 -9.38 33.40
CA THR A 140 -64.59 -10.01 33.39
C THR A 140 -65.52 -9.29 32.36
N PRO A 141 -66.35 -10.00 31.55
CA PRO A 141 -67.17 -9.38 30.48
C PRO A 141 -68.66 -9.13 30.85
N ALA A 142 -69.22 -8.03 30.27
CA ALA A 142 -70.64 -7.68 29.97
C ALA A 142 -71.11 -6.33 30.58
N PRO A 143 -72.17 -5.65 30.08
CA PRO A 143 -72.74 -5.52 28.72
C PRO A 143 -72.89 -4.03 28.22
N LEU A 144 -73.13 -3.82 26.92
CA LEU A 144 -73.61 -2.55 26.28
C LEU A 144 -75.01 -2.14 26.79
N PRO A 145 -75.65 -0.94 26.52
CA PRO A 145 -75.41 0.21 25.59
C PRO A 145 -75.71 1.60 26.32
N PRO A 146 -76.14 2.77 25.75
CA PRO A 146 -76.46 3.18 24.36
C PRO A 146 -75.93 4.55 23.85
N ASN A 147 -76.09 4.68 22.52
CA ASN A 147 -75.99 5.83 21.61
C ASN A 147 -76.10 7.26 22.19
N THR A 148 -75.25 8.17 21.70
CA THR A 148 -75.63 9.59 21.47
C THR A 148 -74.92 10.16 20.24
N VAL A 149 -75.65 10.15 19.12
CA VAL A 149 -75.95 11.28 18.21
C VAL A 149 -74.88 12.36 17.96
N ARG A 150 -74.40 12.39 16.70
CA ARG A 150 -74.30 13.55 15.77
C ARG A 150 -73.46 14.77 16.19
N SER A 151 -72.46 15.12 15.37
CA SER A 151 -72.53 16.29 14.45
C SER A 151 -71.24 16.45 13.64
N THR A 152 -71.37 16.41 12.32
CA THR A 152 -70.45 17.06 11.38
C THR A 152 -70.88 18.52 11.18
N PRO A 153 -69.95 19.46 11.02
CA PRO A 153 -70.20 20.67 10.27
C PRO A 153 -69.44 20.64 8.94
N ARG A 154 -70.22 20.84 7.88
CA ARG A 154 -69.81 21.09 6.50
C ARG A 154 -69.74 22.60 6.27
N SER A 155 -68.92 22.98 5.29
CA SER A 155 -68.86 24.25 4.55
C SER A 155 -67.68 25.13 4.95
N ARG A 156 -66.96 25.75 4.00
CA ARG A 156 -67.40 26.22 2.68
C ARG A 156 -66.35 25.99 1.60
#